data_AF-B9SVG8-F1
#
_entry.id   AF-B9SVG8-F1
#
_cell.length_a   1.000
_cell.length_b   1.000
_cell.length_c   1.000
_cell.angle_alpha   90.00
_cell.angle_beta   90.00
_cell.angle_gamma   90.00
#
_symmetry.space_group_name_H-M   'P 1'
#
loop_
_entity.id
_entity.type
_entity.pdbx_description
1 polymer ?
#
loop_
_entity_poly.entity_id
_entity_poly.type
_entity_poly.pdbx_seq_one_letter_code
_entity_poly.pdbx_strand_id
1 'polypeptide(L)'
;MAWINMSKLLLFSAIFRLILIIYGEWQDAHMEVRYTDVDYLVFSDAASLMASGESPYKRSTYRYSPLLAFLLIPNSIIHRSWGKFIFSASDLLVGLFIHKILKRRRVPEDLSIYSVMVWLLNPFTFTIGTRGNCEPIVCAMILWTIICLMNGDVVQAAFWYGLVVHFRIYPIIYALPIVLVLKPQIFQSDQKPPLVNWKSNQGKASQNRAEEPKCGNHSAILCLVLLLAATFTAMEQYEAEVGRLMLHDGMDGGSDPLVILGLYA
;
A
#
# COMPACT_ATOMS: atom_id res chain seq x y z
N MET A 1 -11.83 11.25 -25.51
CA MET A 1 -11.40 12.30 -24.57
C MET A 1 -10.09 11.85 -23.91
N ALA A 2 -8.94 12.07 -24.54
CA ALA A 2 -7.63 11.66 -24.02
C ALA A 2 -6.74 12.89 -23.80
N TRP A 3 -7.01 13.67 -22.75
CA TRP A 3 -6.20 14.85 -22.40
C TRP A 3 -5.10 14.53 -21.36
N ILE A 4 -5.16 13.39 -20.69
CA ILE A 4 -4.26 13.06 -19.57
C ILE A 4 -3.26 12.00 -20.03
N ASN A 5 -2.00 12.40 -20.18
CA ASN A 5 -0.88 11.49 -20.43
C ASN A 5 -0.37 10.94 -19.08
N MET A 6 -0.06 9.64 -19.02
CA MET A 6 0.46 8.98 -17.81
C MET A 6 1.65 9.72 -17.18
N SER A 7 2.58 10.21 -18.00
CA SER A 7 3.76 10.94 -17.51
C SER A 7 3.39 12.28 -16.87
N LYS A 8 2.40 12.97 -17.45
CA LYS A 8 1.89 14.25 -16.91
C LYS A 8 1.14 14.02 -15.60
N LEU A 9 0.37 12.93 -15.52
CA LEU A 9 -0.35 12.54 -14.30
C LEU A 9 0.64 12.26 -13.16
N LEU A 10 1.67 11.45 -13.41
CA LEU A 10 2.70 11.15 -12.41
C LEU A 10 3.47 12.40 -11.97
N LEU A 11 3.86 13.26 -12.91
CA LEU A 11 4.54 14.51 -12.61
C LEU A 11 3.67 15.42 -11.73
N PHE A 12 2.39 15.58 -12.09
CA PHE A 12 1.43 16.34 -11.29
C PHE A 12 1.28 15.75 -9.89
N SER A 13 1.09 14.43 -9.78
CA SER A 13 0.98 13.72 -8.51
C SER A 13 2.23 13.82 -7.64
N ALA A 14 3.42 13.86 -8.24
CA ALA A 14 4.69 14.04 -7.54
C ALA A 14 4.84 15.46 -6.99
N ILE A 15 4.56 16.49 -7.81
CA ILE A 15 4.57 17.89 -7.40
C ILE A 15 3.55 18.10 -6.28
N PHE A 16 2.35 17.53 -6.42
CA PHE A 16 1.30 17.63 -5.42
C PHE A 16 1.72 17.04 -4.06
N ARG A 17 2.34 15.84 -4.05
CA ARG A 17 2.89 15.24 -2.82
C ARG A 17 4.02 16.07 -2.22
N LEU A 18 4.89 16.64 -3.04
CA LEU A 18 5.95 17.55 -2.57
C LEU A 18 5.36 18.76 -1.85
N ILE A 19 4.33 19.40 -2.43
CA ILE A 19 3.63 20.53 -1.81
C ILE A 19 3.00 20.10 -0.48
N LEU A 20 2.37 18.92 -0.41
CA LEU A 20 1.79 18.41 0.82
C LEU A 20 2.82 18.11 1.91
N ILE A 21 4.00 17.59 1.56
CA ILE A 21 5.08 17.38 2.54
C ILE A 21 5.55 18.72 3.10
N ILE A 22 5.79 19.71 2.23
CA ILE A 22 6.22 21.06 2.65
C ILE A 22 5.14 21.71 3.53
N TYR A 23 3.87 21.62 3.11
CA TYR A 23 2.75 22.10 3.89
C TYR A 23 2.64 21.39 5.24
N GLY A 24 2.87 20.06 5.28
CA GLY A 24 2.86 19.29 6.51
C GLY A 24 3.92 19.73 7.51
N GLU A 25 5.13 20.03 7.05
CA GLU A 25 6.18 20.60 7.93
C GLU A 25 5.79 21.98 8.46
N TRP A 26 5.19 22.82 7.61
CA TRP A 26 4.69 24.13 8.03
C TRP A 26 3.55 23.99 9.05
N GLN A 27 2.58 23.10 8.81
CA GLN A 27 1.46 22.82 9.70
C GLN A 27 1.96 22.32 11.04
N ASP A 28 2.90 21.37 11.05
CA ASP A 28 3.49 20.86 12.29
C ASP A 28 4.21 21.96 13.08
N ALA A 29 4.77 22.98 12.43
CA ALA A 29 5.43 24.08 13.14
C ALA A 29 4.46 25.13 13.70
N HIS A 30 3.27 25.30 13.12
CA HIS A 30 2.38 26.43 13.43
C HIS A 30 1.04 26.03 14.05
N MET A 31 0.65 24.76 13.99
CA MET A 31 -0.66 24.28 14.45
C MET A 31 -0.50 23.23 15.57
N GLU A 32 -1.48 23.18 16.46
CA GLU A 32 -1.53 22.19 17.53
C GLU A 32 -1.76 20.77 16.96
N VAL A 33 -2.68 20.66 16.00
CA VAL A 33 -2.97 19.41 15.28
C VAL A 33 -1.88 19.14 14.25
N ARG A 34 -1.09 18.10 14.53
CA ARG A 34 0.01 17.66 13.67
C ARG A 34 -0.50 16.98 12.40
N TYR A 35 0.13 17.35 11.29
CA TYR A 35 -0.02 16.65 10.02
C TYR A 35 0.73 15.31 10.06
N THR A 36 1.95 15.30 10.60
CA THR A 36 2.77 14.08 10.67
C THR A 36 2.11 13.00 11.50
N ASP A 37 2.13 11.77 10.98
CA ASP A 37 1.67 10.57 11.68
C ASP A 37 2.58 10.29 12.90
N VAL A 38 1.99 9.88 14.02
CA VAL A 38 2.72 9.52 15.25
C VAL A 38 3.70 8.38 14.98
N ASP A 39 3.32 7.43 14.11
CA ASP A 39 4.18 6.32 13.73
C ASP A 39 5.49 6.81 13.09
N TYR A 40 5.45 7.92 12.34
CA TYR A 40 6.66 8.50 11.71
C TYR A 40 7.69 8.98 12.73
N LEU A 41 7.23 9.48 13.87
CA LEU A 41 8.11 9.89 14.97
C LEU A 41 8.76 8.67 15.60
N VAL A 42 7.98 7.61 15.84
CA VAL A 42 8.48 6.33 16.38
C VAL A 42 9.51 5.71 15.44
N PHE A 43 9.30 5.79 14.11
CA PHE A 43 10.28 5.34 13.13
C PHE A 43 11.57 6.16 13.17
N SER A 44 11.44 7.49 13.27
CA SER A 44 12.59 8.40 13.27
C SER A 44 13.43 8.26 14.54
N ASP A 45 12.80 8.03 15.70
CA ASP A 45 13.49 7.73 16.96
C ASP A 45 14.29 6.43 16.85
N ALA A 46 13.67 5.36 16.33
CA ALA A 46 14.32 4.09 16.12
C ALA A 46 15.47 4.16 15.09
N ALA A 47 15.29 4.97 14.04
CA ALA A 47 16.33 5.22 13.05
C ALA A 47 17.53 6.00 13.65
N SER A 48 17.27 6.94 14.56
CA SER A 48 18.30 7.66 15.30
C SER A 48 19.10 6.72 16.21
N LEU A 49 18.43 5.80 16.91
CA LEU A 49 19.08 4.75 17.69
C LEU A 49 19.97 3.85 16.81
N MET A 50 19.49 3.46 15.63
CA MET A 50 20.31 2.68 14.70
C MET A 50 21.50 3.49 14.16
N ALA A 51 21.34 4.78 13.93
CA ALA A 51 22.42 5.67 13.52
C ALA A 51 23.52 5.79 14.60
N SER A 52 23.16 5.69 15.89
CA SER A 52 24.12 5.63 17.00
C SER A 52 24.67 4.22 17.28
N GLY A 53 24.35 3.22 16.45
CA GLY A 53 24.80 1.83 16.62
C GLY A 53 24.01 1.06 17.68
N GLU A 54 22.88 1.57 18.13
CA GLU A 54 22.00 0.93 19.09
C GLU A 54 20.87 0.14 18.40
N SER A 55 20.22 -0.75 19.18
CA SER A 55 19.06 -1.49 18.70
C SER A 55 17.84 -0.56 18.56
N PRO A 56 17.08 -0.61 17.44
CA PRO A 56 15.86 0.19 17.27
C PRO A 56 14.80 -0.15 18.33
N TYR A 57 14.85 -1.37 18.88
CA TYR A 57 13.92 -1.85 19.91
C TYR A 57 14.17 -1.27 21.30
N LYS A 58 15.23 -0.49 21.51
CA LYS A 58 15.36 0.30 22.73
C LYS A 58 14.25 1.35 22.85
N ARG A 59 13.65 1.76 21.72
CA ARG A 59 12.39 2.50 21.73
C ARG A 59 11.24 1.53 22.04
N SER A 60 10.70 1.63 23.26
CA SER A 60 9.64 0.72 23.76
C SER A 60 8.38 0.64 22.90
N THR A 61 8.05 1.70 22.16
CA THR A 61 6.87 1.76 21.27
C THR A 61 7.16 1.29 19.84
N TYR A 62 8.40 0.94 19.51
CA TYR A 62 8.78 0.49 18.17
C TYR A 62 8.41 -0.98 17.96
N ARG A 63 7.40 -1.22 17.12
CA ARG A 63 6.85 -2.55 16.83
C ARG A 63 7.03 -2.97 15.37
N TYR A 64 7.98 -2.34 14.68
CA TYR A 64 8.17 -2.51 13.24
C TYR A 64 9.47 -3.26 12.94
N SER A 65 9.64 -3.68 11.70
CA SER A 65 10.84 -4.39 11.25
C SER A 65 12.09 -3.49 11.33
N PRO A 66 13.25 -3.97 11.83
CA PRO A 66 14.49 -3.19 11.87
C PRO A 66 14.91 -2.67 10.49
N LEU A 67 14.50 -3.36 9.43
CA LEU A 67 14.70 -2.93 8.05
C LEU A 67 14.09 -1.56 7.77
N LEU A 68 12.93 -1.25 8.36
CA LEU A 68 12.30 0.06 8.23
C LEU A 68 13.11 1.14 8.96
N ALA A 69 13.56 0.89 10.19
CA ALA A 69 14.41 1.83 10.90
C ALA A 69 15.75 2.06 10.18
N PHE A 70 16.35 0.99 9.63
CA PHE A 70 17.56 1.08 8.82
C PHE A 70 17.36 1.95 7.57
N LEU A 71 16.27 1.74 6.84
CA LEU A 71 15.93 2.54 5.65
C LEU A 71 15.78 4.04 5.97
N LEU A 72 15.39 4.36 7.21
CA LEU A 72 15.12 5.70 7.69
C LEU A 72 16.29 6.32 8.46
N ILE A 73 17.45 5.67 8.57
CA ILE A 73 18.65 6.25 9.18
C ILE A 73 18.93 7.68 8.68
N PRO A 74 18.80 7.99 7.37
CA PRO A 74 19.02 9.35 6.88
C PRO A 74 18.03 10.40 7.41
N ASN A 75 16.93 10.01 8.06
CA ASN A 75 16.06 10.94 8.79
C ASN A 75 16.83 11.73 9.87
N SER A 76 17.80 11.07 10.51
CA SER A 76 18.62 11.67 11.57
C SER A 76 19.85 12.41 11.06
N ILE A 77 20.34 12.05 9.87
CA ILE A 77 21.61 12.57 9.30
C ILE A 77 21.38 13.69 8.30
N ILE A 78 20.36 13.56 7.43
CA ILE A 78 20.12 14.48 6.30
C ILE A 78 18.97 15.43 6.65
N HIS A 79 17.77 14.90 6.83
CA HIS A 79 16.58 15.71 7.10
C HIS A 79 15.45 14.85 7.68
N ARG A 80 14.71 15.38 8.66
CA ARG A 80 13.63 14.64 9.34
C ARG A 80 12.57 14.10 8.37
N SER A 81 12.30 14.79 7.26
CA SER A 81 11.29 14.41 6.26
C SER A 81 11.78 13.40 5.22
N TRP A 82 13.02 12.90 5.30
CA TRP A 82 13.58 11.96 4.31
C TRP A 82 12.66 10.76 4.04
N GLY A 83 12.16 10.12 5.10
CA GLY A 83 11.21 9.02 5.00
C GLY A 83 9.91 9.38 4.28
N LYS A 84 9.35 10.58 4.51
CA LYS A 84 8.12 11.05 3.81
C LYS A 84 8.32 11.09 2.29
N PHE A 85 9.52 11.43 1.82
CA PHE A 85 9.85 11.39 0.39
C PHE A 85 9.92 9.95 -0.13
N ILE A 86 10.53 9.03 0.62
CA ILE A 86 10.58 7.60 0.23
C ILE A 86 9.17 7.01 0.16
N PHE A 87 8.33 7.27 1.15
CA PHE A 87 6.95 6.76 1.19
C PHE A 87 6.12 7.34 0.07
N SER A 88 6.23 8.65 -0.18
CA SER A 88 5.54 9.31 -1.29
C SER A 88 6.03 8.83 -2.66
N ALA A 89 7.33 8.57 -2.82
CA ALA A 89 7.88 7.98 -4.04
C ALA A 89 7.35 6.55 -4.26
N SER A 90 7.24 5.77 -3.18
CA SER A 90 6.68 4.41 -3.22
C SER A 90 5.22 4.40 -3.63
N ASP A 91 4.43 5.39 -3.20
CA ASP A 91 3.05 5.56 -3.63
C ASP A 91 2.93 5.87 -5.14
N LEU A 92 3.86 6.65 -5.71
CA LEU A 92 3.95 6.82 -7.16
C LEU A 92 4.30 5.51 -7.89
N LEU A 93 5.18 4.69 -7.30
CA LEU A 93 5.50 3.35 -7.81
C LEU A 93 4.27 2.43 -7.79
N VAL A 94 3.43 2.51 -6.76
CA VAL A 94 2.15 1.78 -6.71
C VAL A 94 1.28 2.13 -7.92
N GLY A 95 1.12 3.43 -8.23
CA GLY A 95 0.40 3.87 -9.43
C GLY A 95 0.99 3.32 -10.73
N LEU A 96 2.33 3.28 -10.85
CA LEU A 96 3.02 2.68 -11.99
C LEU A 96 2.78 1.17 -12.10
N PHE A 97 2.79 0.45 -10.98
CA PHE A 97 2.55 -0.98 -10.94
C PHE A 97 1.10 -1.33 -11.28
N ILE A 98 0.13 -0.56 -10.80
CA ILE A 98 -1.28 -0.66 -11.22
C ILE A 98 -1.39 -0.53 -12.74
N HIS A 99 -0.79 0.51 -13.32
CA HIS A 99 -0.79 0.69 -14.78
C HIS A 99 -0.20 -0.51 -15.51
N LYS A 100 0.96 -1.01 -15.05
CA LYS A 100 1.64 -2.16 -15.64
C LYS A 100 0.79 -3.43 -15.60
N ILE A 101 0.10 -3.70 -14.49
CA ILE A 101 -0.80 -4.84 -14.35
C ILE A 101 -2.00 -4.73 -15.31
N LEU A 102 -2.62 -3.55 -15.40
CA LEU A 102 -3.77 -3.32 -16.27
C LEU A 102 -3.41 -3.44 -17.76
N LYS A 103 -2.25 -2.90 -18.15
CA LYS A 103 -1.68 -3.08 -19.50
C LYS A 103 -1.46 -4.54 -19.84
N ARG A 104 -0.91 -5.33 -18.91
CA ARG A 104 -0.68 -6.77 -19.09
C ARG A 104 -1.99 -7.55 -19.26
N ARG A 105 -3.08 -7.12 -18.64
CA ARG A 105 -4.43 -7.69 -18.82
C ARG A 105 -5.15 -7.19 -20.07
N ARG A 106 -4.49 -6.38 -20.91
CA ARG A 106 -5.03 -5.77 -22.14
C ARG A 106 -6.29 -4.94 -21.89
N VAL A 107 -6.35 -4.26 -20.76
CA VAL A 107 -7.40 -3.29 -20.43
C VAL A 107 -7.26 -2.07 -21.34
N PRO A 108 -8.38 -1.43 -21.80
CA PRO A 108 -8.33 -0.21 -22.58
C PRO A 108 -7.54 0.91 -21.89
N GLU A 109 -6.86 1.74 -22.67
CA GLU A 109 -5.93 2.73 -22.12
C GLU A 109 -6.62 3.76 -21.23
N ASP A 110 -7.78 4.25 -21.66
CA ASP A 110 -8.55 5.25 -20.91
C ASP A 110 -8.92 4.74 -19.50
N LEU A 111 -9.34 3.47 -19.39
CA LEU A 111 -9.69 2.87 -18.11
C LEU A 111 -8.46 2.61 -17.24
N SER A 112 -7.32 2.29 -17.85
CA SER A 112 -6.07 2.13 -17.12
C SER A 112 -5.60 3.44 -16.52
N ILE A 113 -5.62 4.53 -17.30
CA ILE A 113 -5.23 5.86 -16.83
C ILE A 113 -6.21 6.35 -15.75
N TYR A 114 -7.51 6.13 -15.93
CA TYR A 114 -8.51 6.48 -14.92
C TYR A 114 -8.28 5.75 -13.59
N SER A 115 -7.97 4.45 -13.63
CA SER A 115 -7.69 3.67 -12.41
C SER A 115 -6.45 4.19 -11.66
N VAL A 116 -5.39 4.56 -12.39
CA VAL A 116 -4.19 5.18 -11.81
C VAL A 116 -4.52 6.55 -11.22
N MET A 117 -5.33 7.34 -11.92
CA MET A 117 -5.75 8.66 -11.44
C MET A 117 -6.55 8.55 -10.14
N VAL A 118 -7.48 7.60 -10.08
CA VAL A 118 -8.25 7.29 -8.86
C VAL A 118 -7.31 6.90 -7.72
N TRP A 119 -6.28 6.09 -7.97
CA TRP A 119 -5.27 5.81 -6.94
C TRP A 119 -4.51 7.09 -6.54
N LEU A 120 -3.81 7.73 -7.47
CA LEU A 120 -2.84 8.79 -7.14
C LEU A 120 -3.47 10.08 -6.61
N LEU A 121 -4.74 10.34 -6.91
CA LEU A 121 -5.46 11.54 -6.48
C LEU A 121 -6.48 11.25 -5.37
N ASN A 122 -6.51 10.03 -4.83
CA ASN A 122 -7.36 9.71 -3.69
C ASN A 122 -6.78 10.33 -2.39
N PRO A 123 -7.54 11.18 -1.68
CA PRO A 123 -7.09 11.84 -0.47
C PRO A 123 -6.58 10.89 0.61
N PHE A 124 -7.13 9.68 0.73
CA PHE A 124 -6.63 8.70 1.68
C PHE A 124 -5.24 8.19 1.28
N THR A 125 -5.05 7.80 0.04
CA THR A 125 -3.78 7.20 -0.42
C THR A 125 -2.61 8.17 -0.36
N PHE A 126 -2.78 9.40 -0.89
CA PHE A 126 -1.67 10.34 -0.94
C PHE A 126 -1.33 10.90 0.44
N THR A 127 -2.32 11.01 1.35
CA THR A 127 -2.06 11.50 2.72
C THR A 127 -1.27 10.50 3.55
N ILE A 128 -1.52 9.20 3.41
CA ILE A 128 -0.77 8.15 4.13
C ILE A 128 0.75 8.29 3.89
N GLY A 129 1.16 8.43 2.63
CA GLY A 129 2.57 8.59 2.28
C GLY A 129 3.16 9.94 2.73
N THR A 130 2.43 11.04 2.57
CA THR A 130 2.92 12.38 2.91
C THR A 130 2.93 12.65 4.42
N ARG A 131 2.04 12.02 5.20
CA ARG A 131 2.05 12.07 6.68
C ARG A 131 3.19 11.27 7.30
N GLY A 132 3.80 10.35 6.54
CA GLY A 132 4.97 9.59 6.99
C GLY A 132 4.69 8.11 7.31
N ASN A 133 3.62 7.52 6.80
CA ASN A 133 3.37 6.10 7.01
C ASN A 133 4.09 5.23 5.96
N CYS A 134 4.56 4.05 6.37
CA CYS A 134 5.33 3.13 5.50
C CYS A 134 4.46 2.26 4.59
N GLU A 135 3.13 2.32 4.72
CA GLU A 135 2.18 1.50 3.96
C GLU A 135 2.36 1.55 2.43
N PRO A 136 2.70 2.69 1.78
CA PRO A 136 2.94 2.70 0.35
C PRO A 136 4.12 1.82 -0.11
N ILE A 137 5.15 1.62 0.73
CA ILE A 137 6.24 0.67 0.45
C ILE A 137 5.69 -0.76 0.42
N VAL A 138 4.88 -1.10 1.43
CA VAL A 138 4.25 -2.43 1.56
C VAL A 138 3.37 -2.71 0.34
N CYS A 139 2.52 -1.75 -0.03
CA CYS A 139 1.69 -1.82 -1.24
C CYS A 139 2.54 -2.03 -2.50
N ALA A 140 3.63 -1.28 -2.66
CA ALA A 140 4.52 -1.40 -3.83
C ALA A 140 5.15 -2.80 -3.92
N MET A 141 5.61 -3.36 -2.79
CA MET A 141 6.20 -4.70 -2.75
C MET A 141 5.19 -5.81 -3.06
N ILE A 142 3.95 -5.69 -2.58
CA ILE A 142 2.87 -6.64 -2.91
C ILE A 142 2.55 -6.60 -4.42
N LEU A 143 2.37 -5.41 -4.99
CA LEU A 143 2.10 -5.29 -6.43
C LEU A 143 3.27 -5.76 -7.27
N TRP A 144 4.51 -5.54 -6.82
CA TRP A 144 5.70 -6.09 -7.46
C TRP A 144 5.70 -7.62 -7.44
N THR A 145 5.35 -8.23 -6.31
CA THR A 145 5.17 -9.68 -6.17
C THR A 145 4.15 -10.21 -7.18
N ILE A 146 3.01 -9.53 -7.33
CA ILE A 146 1.98 -9.88 -8.32
C ILE A 146 2.53 -9.78 -9.75
N ILE A 147 3.32 -8.75 -10.06
CA ILE A 147 3.96 -8.59 -11.38
C ILE A 147 4.94 -9.72 -11.67
N CYS A 148 5.75 -10.13 -10.69
CA CYS A 148 6.65 -11.29 -10.81
C CYS A 148 5.87 -12.57 -11.08
N LEU A 149 4.78 -12.82 -10.34
CA LEU A 149 3.88 -13.95 -10.60
C LEU A 149 3.29 -13.91 -12.01
N MET A 150 2.82 -12.74 -12.47
CA MET A 150 2.29 -12.58 -13.82
C MET A 150 3.33 -12.80 -14.93
N ASN A 151 4.62 -12.64 -14.63
CA ASN A 151 5.71 -12.91 -15.58
C ASN A 151 6.16 -14.37 -15.58
N GLY A 152 5.80 -15.16 -14.57
CA GLY A 152 6.30 -16.54 -14.39
C GLY A 152 7.49 -16.64 -13.45
N ASP A 153 7.99 -15.52 -12.90
CA ASP A 153 9.19 -15.46 -12.08
C ASP A 153 8.88 -15.83 -10.61
N VAL A 154 8.58 -17.10 -10.35
CA VAL A 154 8.13 -17.58 -9.03
C VAL A 154 9.18 -17.36 -7.94
N VAL A 155 10.47 -17.52 -8.25
CA VAL A 155 11.56 -17.31 -7.28
C VAL A 155 11.62 -15.85 -6.82
N GLN A 156 11.50 -14.90 -7.75
CA GLN A 156 11.45 -13.48 -7.39
C GLN A 156 10.20 -13.16 -6.59
N ALA A 157 9.04 -13.69 -7.00
CA ALA A 157 7.80 -13.50 -6.26
C ALA A 157 7.90 -14.03 -4.82
N ALA A 158 8.47 -15.22 -4.61
CA ALA A 158 8.65 -15.80 -3.29
C ALA A 158 9.59 -14.97 -2.41
N PHE A 159 10.71 -14.49 -2.98
CA PHE A 159 11.64 -13.61 -2.28
C PHE A 159 10.98 -12.30 -1.84
N TRP A 160 10.31 -11.60 -2.77
CA TRP A 160 9.66 -10.32 -2.47
C TRP A 160 8.47 -10.49 -1.51
N TYR A 161 7.74 -11.60 -1.60
CA TYR A 161 6.66 -11.91 -0.67
C TYR A 161 7.18 -12.20 0.75
N GLY A 162 8.25 -13.00 0.87
CA GLY A 162 8.89 -13.23 2.17
C GLY A 162 9.40 -11.92 2.78
N LEU A 163 10.04 -11.07 1.96
CA LEU A 163 10.52 -9.77 2.41
C LEU A 163 9.38 -8.86 2.87
N VAL A 164 8.23 -8.83 2.19
CA VAL A 164 7.12 -7.95 2.59
C VAL A 164 6.48 -8.39 3.91
N VAL A 165 6.34 -9.70 4.15
CA VAL A 165 5.82 -10.25 5.42
C VAL A 165 6.78 -9.97 6.59
N HIS A 166 8.10 -9.99 6.34
CA HIS A 166 9.09 -9.59 7.33
C HIS A 166 9.17 -8.08 7.56
N PHE A 167 8.80 -7.28 6.55
CA PHE A 167 8.71 -5.84 6.68
C PHE A 167 7.48 -5.43 7.51
N ARG A 168 6.34 -6.10 7.27
CA ARG A 168 5.07 -5.94 7.99
C ARG A 168 4.30 -7.26 7.99
N ILE A 169 3.70 -7.64 9.11
CA ILE A 169 3.01 -8.94 9.23
C ILE A 169 1.73 -9.06 8.39
N TYR A 170 0.94 -7.98 8.29
CA TYR A 170 -0.38 -7.98 7.64
C TYR A 170 -0.44 -8.59 6.23
N PRO A 171 0.54 -8.35 5.33
CA PRO A 171 0.65 -9.04 4.04
C PRO A 171 0.54 -10.58 4.05
N ILE A 172 0.64 -11.23 5.21
CA ILE A 172 0.38 -12.67 5.37
C ILE A 172 -1.01 -13.09 4.87
N ILE A 173 -2.01 -12.20 4.89
CA ILE A 173 -3.35 -12.48 4.38
C ILE A 173 -3.36 -12.86 2.88
N TYR A 174 -2.36 -12.40 2.13
CA TYR A 174 -2.21 -12.72 0.71
C TYR A 174 -1.58 -14.10 0.45
N ALA A 175 -1.17 -14.84 1.49
CA ALA A 175 -0.57 -16.16 1.32
C ALA A 175 -1.57 -17.13 0.66
N LEU A 176 -2.82 -17.14 1.14
CA LEU A 176 -3.87 -18.01 0.62
C LEU A 176 -4.13 -17.78 -0.88
N PRO A 177 -4.42 -16.55 -1.36
CA PRO A 177 -4.63 -16.32 -2.79
C PRO A 177 -3.39 -16.60 -3.64
N ILE A 178 -2.17 -16.32 -3.13
CA ILE A 178 -0.93 -16.62 -3.85
C ILE A 178 -0.75 -18.14 -4.04
N VAL A 179 -0.97 -18.94 -2.98
CA VAL A 179 -0.87 -20.41 -3.04
C VAL A 179 -1.93 -21.00 -3.96
N LEU A 180 -3.17 -20.47 -3.94
CA LEU A 180 -4.22 -20.93 -4.85
C LEU A 180 -3.88 -20.69 -6.32
N VAL A 181 -3.20 -19.58 -6.63
CA VAL A 181 -2.74 -19.25 -7.98
C VAL A 181 -1.55 -20.12 -8.41
N LEU A 182 -0.69 -20.52 -7.48
CA LEU A 182 0.52 -21.33 -7.73
C LEU A 182 0.25 -22.83 -7.95
N LYS A 183 -1.01 -23.29 -7.89
CA LYS A 183 -1.32 -24.72 -8.08
C LYS A 183 -0.69 -25.25 -9.39
N PRO A 184 -0.10 -26.47 -9.40
CA PRO A 184 0.70 -27.00 -10.52
C PRO A 184 -0.02 -27.05 -11.88
N GLN A 185 -1.35 -26.99 -11.87
CA GLN A 185 -2.20 -26.93 -13.07
C GLN A 185 -2.14 -25.56 -13.78
N ILE A 186 -1.68 -24.50 -13.09
CA ILE A 186 -1.64 -23.10 -13.56
C ILE A 186 -0.20 -22.63 -13.80
N PHE A 187 0.76 -23.09 -12.99
CA PHE A 187 2.19 -22.77 -13.13
C PHE A 187 3.00 -24.03 -13.44
N GLN A 188 3.32 -24.24 -14.73
CA GLN A 188 4.47 -25.07 -15.12
C GLN A 188 5.70 -24.16 -15.10
N SER A 189 6.82 -24.63 -14.54
CA SER A 189 8.00 -23.83 -14.13
C SER A 189 8.68 -22.96 -15.20
N ASP A 190 8.22 -22.98 -16.46
CA ASP A 190 8.76 -22.20 -17.57
C ASP A 190 7.67 -21.57 -18.47
N GLN A 191 6.40 -21.64 -18.09
CA GLN A 191 5.29 -21.10 -18.86
C GLN A 191 4.62 -19.91 -18.15
N LYS A 192 4.41 -18.83 -18.90
CA LYS A 192 3.66 -17.66 -18.41
C LYS A 192 2.23 -18.11 -18.07
N PRO A 193 1.70 -17.77 -16.88
CA PRO A 193 0.35 -18.16 -16.52
C PRO A 193 -0.64 -17.55 -17.52
N PRO A 194 -1.72 -18.28 -17.90
CA PRO A 194 -2.71 -17.78 -18.82
C PRO A 194 -3.45 -16.59 -18.17
N LEU A 195 -3.09 -15.38 -18.58
CA LEU A 195 -3.78 -14.16 -18.13
C LEU A 195 -5.14 -14.07 -18.81
N VAL A 196 -6.20 -13.94 -18.00
CA VAL A 196 -7.54 -13.64 -18.52
C VAL A 196 -7.50 -12.26 -19.17
N ASN A 197 -7.68 -12.23 -20.49
CA ASN A 197 -7.68 -11.00 -21.27
C ASN A 197 -9.01 -10.27 -21.06
N TRP A 198 -8.97 -8.94 -20.93
CA TRP A 198 -10.17 -8.10 -20.82
C TRP A 198 -11.24 -8.43 -21.87
N LYS A 199 -10.83 -8.61 -23.14
CA LYS A 199 -11.75 -8.84 -24.26
C LYS A 199 -12.42 -10.22 -24.26
N SER A 200 -11.82 -11.25 -23.66
CA SER A 200 -12.39 -12.62 -23.70
C SER A 200 -13.65 -12.77 -22.85
N ASN A 201 -13.87 -11.89 -21.86
CA ASN A 201 -15.09 -11.88 -21.05
C ASN A 201 -16.23 -11.06 -21.69
N GLN A 202 -15.94 -10.02 -22.48
CA GLN A 202 -16.99 -9.25 -23.16
C GLN A 202 -17.63 -10.03 -24.33
N GLY A 203 -16.87 -10.89 -25.01
CA GLY A 203 -17.39 -11.76 -26.07
C GLY A 203 -18.34 -12.84 -25.55
N LYS A 204 -18.04 -13.46 -24.40
CA LYS A 204 -18.93 -14.47 -23.79
C LYS A 204 -20.22 -13.87 -23.23
N ALA A 205 -20.17 -12.64 -22.69
CA ALA A 205 -21.36 -11.95 -22.20
C ALA A 205 -22.31 -11.48 -23.34
N SER A 206 -21.85 -11.47 -24.59
CA SER A 206 -22.65 -11.02 -25.73
C SER A 206 -23.40 -12.14 -26.44
N GLN A 207 -23.11 -13.42 -26.14
CA GLN A 207 -23.66 -14.58 -26.86
C GLN A 207 -24.75 -15.35 -26.07
N ASN A 208 -24.87 -15.12 -24.77
CA ASN A 208 -25.94 -15.69 -23.93
C ASN A 208 -26.89 -14.59 -23.47
N ARG A 209 -27.72 -14.08 -24.38
CA ARG A 209 -28.81 -13.15 -24.06
C ARG A 209 -30.17 -13.83 -24.28
N ALA A 210 -30.48 -14.77 -23.41
CA ALA A 210 -31.85 -15.13 -23.05
C ALA A 210 -31.83 -15.46 -21.56
N GLU A 211 -32.68 -14.75 -20.80
CA GLU A 211 -32.90 -14.82 -19.35
C GLU A 211 -31.90 -14.04 -18.47
N GLU A 212 -32.34 -12.84 -18.03
CA GLU A 212 -31.74 -12.08 -16.92
C GLU A 212 -31.91 -12.85 -15.59
N PRO A 213 -30.95 -12.74 -14.66
CA PRO A 213 -30.94 -11.57 -13.79
C PRO A 213 -29.67 -10.74 -13.97
N LYS A 214 -29.85 -9.42 -13.92
CA LYS A 214 -28.82 -8.38 -14.00
C LYS A 214 -27.57 -8.73 -13.18
N CYS A 215 -26.46 -9.01 -13.86
CA CYS A 215 -25.16 -9.10 -13.23
C CYS A 215 -24.35 -7.83 -13.52
N GLY A 216 -24.58 -6.81 -12.69
CA GLY A 216 -23.67 -5.68 -12.60
C GLY A 216 -22.35 -6.07 -11.93
N ASN A 217 -21.32 -5.26 -12.19
CA ASN A 217 -20.19 -5.05 -11.29
C ASN A 217 -19.04 -6.06 -11.16
N HIS A 218 -18.84 -7.10 -11.96
CA HIS A 218 -17.61 -7.91 -11.80
C HIS A 218 -16.29 -7.15 -12.08
N SER A 219 -16.31 -6.15 -12.96
CA SER A 219 -15.15 -5.27 -13.23
C SER A 219 -14.95 -4.21 -12.17
N ALA A 220 -16.04 -3.68 -11.61
CA ALA A 220 -15.98 -2.83 -10.43
C ALA A 220 -15.42 -3.65 -9.28
N ILE A 221 -15.90 -4.87 -9.05
CA ILE A 221 -15.46 -5.75 -7.96
C ILE A 221 -13.97 -6.08 -8.06
N LEU A 222 -13.35 -6.36 -9.21
CA LEU A 222 -11.90 -6.63 -9.22
C LEU A 222 -11.06 -5.37 -8.97
N CYS A 223 -11.45 -4.24 -9.56
CA CYS A 223 -10.78 -2.96 -9.33
C CYS A 223 -11.01 -2.48 -7.89
N LEU A 224 -12.23 -2.64 -7.39
CA LEU A 224 -12.68 -2.38 -6.03
C LEU A 224 -12.09 -3.38 -5.05
N VAL A 225 -11.77 -4.63 -5.42
CA VAL A 225 -11.09 -5.62 -4.55
C VAL A 225 -9.59 -5.37 -4.52
N LEU A 226 -8.98 -4.90 -5.61
CA LEU A 226 -7.58 -4.45 -5.58
C LEU A 226 -7.43 -3.10 -4.86
N LEU A 227 -8.39 -2.18 -5.07
CA LEU A 227 -8.49 -0.92 -4.35
C LEU A 227 -8.89 -1.15 -2.89
N LEU A 228 -9.82 -2.05 -2.58
CA LEU A 228 -10.21 -2.47 -1.22
C LEU A 228 -9.06 -3.20 -0.58
N ALA A 229 -8.41 -4.18 -1.21
CA ALA A 229 -7.25 -4.85 -0.61
C ALA A 229 -6.13 -3.87 -0.23
N ALA A 230 -5.93 -2.80 -1.01
CA ALA A 230 -4.95 -1.77 -0.71
C ALA A 230 -5.48 -0.63 0.19
N THR A 231 -6.80 -0.48 0.33
CA THR A 231 -7.45 0.48 1.27
C THR A 231 -7.91 -0.19 2.56
N PHE A 232 -7.99 -1.51 2.65
CA PHE A 232 -8.38 -2.28 3.84
C PHE A 232 -7.22 -2.28 4.83
N THR A 233 -5.98 -2.44 4.36
CA THR A 233 -4.78 -2.20 5.18
C THR A 233 -4.73 -0.76 5.71
N ALA A 234 -5.16 0.21 4.89
CA ALA A 234 -5.22 1.61 5.28
C ALA A 234 -6.39 1.94 6.25
N MET A 235 -7.56 1.33 6.07
CA MET A 235 -8.73 1.49 6.96
C MET A 235 -8.51 0.81 8.30
N GLU A 236 -7.87 -0.35 8.34
CA GLU A 236 -7.58 -1.06 9.60
C GLU A 236 -6.58 -0.28 10.47
N GLN A 237 -5.65 0.46 9.86
CA GLN A 237 -4.80 1.42 10.58
C GLN A 237 -5.58 2.63 11.09
N TYR A 238 -6.49 3.20 10.28
CA TYR A 238 -7.32 4.33 10.72
C TYR A 238 -8.25 3.94 11.88
N GLU A 239 -8.88 2.77 11.83
CA GLU A 239 -9.66 2.21 12.95
C GLU A 239 -8.77 1.98 14.20
N ALA A 240 -7.53 1.52 14.03
CA ALA A 240 -6.58 1.35 15.14
C ALA A 240 -6.03 2.68 15.70
N GLU A 241 -5.98 3.75 14.90
CA GLU A 241 -5.55 5.10 15.30
C GLU A 241 -6.71 5.85 15.99
N VAL A 242 -7.93 5.77 15.45
CA VAL A 242 -9.16 6.28 16.07
C VAL A 242 -9.47 5.53 17.36
N GLY A 243 -9.32 4.21 17.38
CA GLY A 243 -9.48 3.40 18.59
C GLY A 243 -8.48 3.77 19.69
N ARG A 244 -7.24 4.15 19.35
CA ARG A 244 -6.25 4.64 20.32
C ARG A 244 -6.53 6.05 20.82
N LEU A 245 -7.04 6.94 19.99
CA LEU A 245 -7.47 8.28 20.40
C LEU A 245 -8.67 8.22 21.35
N MET A 246 -9.65 7.36 21.07
CA MET A 246 -10.81 7.13 21.95
C MET A 246 -10.43 6.52 23.31
N LEU A 247 -9.38 5.70 23.36
CA LEU A 247 -8.86 5.16 24.62
C LEU A 247 -8.10 6.20 25.46
N HIS A 248 -7.54 7.23 24.81
CA HIS A 248 -6.83 8.31 25.50
C HIS A 248 -7.78 9.36 26.11
N ASP A 249 -8.99 9.51 25.54
CA ASP A 249 -10.09 10.31 26.10
C ASP A 249 -10.98 9.52 27.10
N GLY A 250 -10.82 8.20 27.18
CA GLY A 250 -11.64 7.31 28.01
C GLY A 250 -11.07 6.95 29.39
N MET A 251 -9.96 7.54 29.83
CA MET A 251 -9.31 7.21 31.11
C MET A 251 -9.88 8.01 32.31
N ASP A 252 -11.21 8.04 32.44
CA ASP A 252 -11.89 8.34 33.71
C ASP A 252 -13.02 7.31 33.90
N GLY A 253 -12.72 6.19 34.55
CA GLY A 253 -13.71 5.17 34.90
C GLY A 253 -13.14 3.76 34.89
N GLY A 254 -12.62 3.33 36.03
CA GLY A 254 -12.01 2.02 36.20
C GLY A 254 -12.96 0.86 35.91
N SER A 255 -12.46 -0.11 35.13
CA SER A 255 -12.75 -1.56 35.19
C SER A 255 -11.81 -2.26 34.20
N ASP A 256 -11.12 -3.30 34.67
CA ASP A 256 -9.99 -4.03 34.08
C ASP A 256 -10.04 -4.35 32.56
N PRO A 257 -9.00 -4.01 31.77
CA PRO A 257 -8.80 -4.52 30.42
C PRO A 257 -7.52 -5.37 30.33
N LEU A 258 -7.54 -6.59 30.87
CA LEU A 258 -6.38 -7.50 30.85
C LEU A 258 -6.73 -8.86 30.23
N VAL A 259 -7.25 -8.86 28.99
CA VAL A 259 -7.39 -10.10 28.17
C VAL A 259 -7.13 -9.91 26.66
N ILE A 260 -7.14 -8.70 26.10
CA ILE A 260 -6.95 -8.51 24.63
C ILE A 260 -5.52 -8.07 24.31
N LEU A 261 -4.54 -8.90 24.65
CA LEU A 261 -3.11 -8.64 24.38
C LEU A 261 -2.40 -9.87 23.78
N GLY A 262 -3.00 -10.50 22.76
CA GLY A 262 -2.46 -11.73 22.19
C GLY A 262 -2.62 -11.98 20.69
N LEU A 263 -3.26 -11.08 19.92
CA LEU A 263 -3.57 -11.36 18.50
C LEU A 263 -3.18 -10.25 17.50
N TYR A 264 -2.43 -9.25 17.94
CA TYR A 264 -1.83 -8.25 17.04
C TYR A 264 -0.33 -8.14 17.32
N ALA A 265 0.42 -9.06 16.70
CA ALA A 265 1.85 -8.96 16.48
C ALA A 265 2.10 -9.15 14.99
#